data_AF-T0M0I0-F1
#
_entry.id   AF-T0M0I0-F1
#
_cell.length_a   1.000
_cell.length_b   1.000
_cell.length_c   1.000
_cell.angle_alpha   90.00
_cell.angle_beta   90.00
_cell.angle_gamma   90.00
#
_symmetry.space_group_name_H-M   'P 1'
#
loop_
_entity.id
_entity.type
_entity.pdbx_description
1 polymer ?
#
loop_
_entity_poly.entity_id
_entity_poly.type
_entity_poly.pdbx_seq_one_letter_code
_entity_poly.pdbx_strand_id
1 'polypeptide(L)'
;MSELPSSRKITVIDLIDLDRPAVVDTVEGFLQPSTVSVNAAGDLVAVTHTLAGSGVETPIALYQFQQGKLSLLSTPAIPDWPSGNLLMDAAFHPELDILALTDYSQPRLTLVRVIRQGSETKLERWGNSLSLETAPYTAKFTPDGRYVLSNAMYVGPDIEAPRGTISSIRLEASQEQNGDPHHSIVSRAEVGVMPEGLAVSPDGLWAVTANLERSTPALDSPSQGFFSSLSLLRVEPANGTLSTVGTYAFDGILPEGVVFDSSSRFVASTTFDQYDGRIPGGSIDIWRISGDHADPTRVEFVKTSVSVPVVRGPHVIAMVG
;
A
#
# COMPACT_ATOMS: atom_id res chain seq x y z
N MET A 1 13.86 -23.16 -0.98
CA MET A 1 13.54 -22.46 0.29
C MET A 1 12.23 -23.02 0.80
N SER A 2 12.09 -23.38 2.07
CA SER A 2 10.78 -23.74 2.62
C SER A 2 9.95 -22.47 2.74
N GLU A 3 8.83 -22.39 2.03
CA GLU A 3 7.89 -21.28 2.12
C GLU A 3 7.40 -21.12 3.57
N LEU A 4 7.15 -19.87 3.98
CA LEU A 4 6.49 -19.61 5.25
C LEU A 4 5.08 -20.25 5.21
N PRO A 5 4.64 -20.91 6.30
CA PRO A 5 3.32 -21.53 6.33
C PRO A 5 2.23 -20.47 6.16
N SER A 6 1.16 -20.81 5.44
CA SER A 6 0.01 -19.92 5.27
C SER A 6 -0.63 -19.61 6.64
N SER A 7 -0.98 -18.35 6.84
CA SER A 7 -1.59 -17.85 8.08
C SER A 7 -3.03 -17.41 7.84
N ARG A 8 -3.80 -17.40 8.93
CA ARG A 8 -5.16 -16.85 9.03
C ARG A 8 -5.29 -15.82 10.14
N LYS A 9 -4.20 -15.47 10.82
CA LYS A 9 -4.27 -14.67 12.04
C LYS A 9 -4.29 -13.18 11.74
N ILE A 10 -5.17 -12.46 12.43
CA ILE A 10 -5.13 -11.00 12.55
C ILE A 10 -4.89 -10.70 14.03
N THR A 11 -3.89 -9.88 14.34
CA THR A 11 -3.45 -9.61 15.71
C THR A 11 -3.58 -8.12 16.01
N VAL A 12 -4.15 -7.78 17.16
CA VAL A 12 -4.17 -6.40 17.68
C VAL A 12 -3.07 -6.26 18.70
N ILE A 13 -2.23 -5.25 18.52
CA ILE A 13 -1.11 -4.94 19.41
C ILE A 13 -1.36 -3.55 19.99
N ASP A 14 -1.38 -3.47 21.31
CA ASP A 14 -1.37 -2.21 22.06
C ASP A 14 0.05 -1.64 22.07
N LEU A 15 0.16 -0.39 21.63
CA LEU A 15 1.39 0.37 21.51
C LEU A 15 1.42 1.60 22.43
N ILE A 16 0.53 1.70 23.42
CA ILE A 16 0.51 2.79 24.41
C ILE A 16 1.85 2.86 25.17
N ASP A 17 2.40 1.71 25.55
CA ASP A 17 3.76 1.60 26.10
C ASP A 17 4.69 1.02 25.02
N LEU A 18 5.39 1.90 24.31
CA LEU A 18 6.27 1.53 23.20
C LEU A 18 7.45 0.65 23.64
N ASP A 19 7.86 0.71 24.91
CA ASP A 19 8.91 -0.16 25.46
C ASP A 19 8.37 -1.57 25.76
N ARG A 20 7.04 -1.74 25.81
CA ARG A 20 6.36 -2.97 26.20
C ARG A 20 5.08 -3.21 25.37
N PRO A 21 5.20 -3.37 24.04
CA PRO A 21 4.04 -3.66 23.20
C PRO A 21 3.35 -4.95 23.66
N ALA A 22 2.02 -4.95 23.67
CA ALA A 22 1.23 -6.07 24.18
C ALA A 22 0.21 -6.56 23.15
N VAL A 23 0.15 -7.87 22.91
CA VAL A 23 -0.95 -8.46 22.13
C VAL A 23 -2.21 -8.41 22.99
N VAL A 24 -3.22 -7.66 22.56
CA VAL A 24 -4.49 -7.49 23.28
C VAL A 24 -5.64 -8.28 22.67
N ASP A 25 -5.49 -8.70 21.41
CA ASP A 25 -6.43 -9.60 20.76
C ASP A 25 -5.76 -10.38 19.61
N THR A 26 -6.32 -11.54 19.29
CA THR A 26 -5.95 -12.31 18.10
C THR A 26 -7.17 -13.06 17.62
N VAL A 27 -7.59 -12.78 16.39
CA VAL A 27 -8.72 -13.45 15.76
C VAL A 27 -8.25 -14.32 14.61
N GLU A 28 -8.98 -15.40 14.38
CA GLU A 28 -8.86 -16.18 13.15
C GLU A 28 -9.71 -15.52 12.07
N GLY A 29 -9.06 -15.11 10.99
CA GLY A 29 -9.67 -14.57 9.79
C GLY A 29 -9.58 -15.56 8.62
N PHE A 30 -9.47 -14.99 7.43
CA PHE A 30 -9.43 -15.74 6.18
C PHE A 30 -8.00 -16.15 5.80
N LEU A 31 -7.87 -17.04 4.81
CA LEU A 31 -6.58 -17.54 4.35
C LEU A 31 -5.77 -16.42 3.68
N GLN A 32 -4.50 -16.28 4.08
CA GLN A 32 -3.56 -15.32 3.50
C GLN A 32 -4.16 -13.89 3.47
N PRO A 33 -4.39 -13.28 4.66
CA PRO A 33 -4.72 -11.87 4.70
C PRO A 33 -3.56 -11.07 4.07
N SER A 34 -3.87 -10.19 3.12
CA SER A 34 -2.88 -9.48 2.31
C SER A 34 -2.71 -8.02 2.71
N THR A 35 -3.79 -7.32 3.04
CA THR A 35 -3.74 -5.93 3.50
C THR A 35 -4.72 -5.67 4.63
N VAL A 36 -4.41 -4.64 5.44
CA VAL A 36 -5.26 -4.16 6.54
C VAL A 36 -5.38 -2.64 6.42
N SER A 37 -6.60 -2.11 6.50
CA SER A 37 -6.86 -0.68 6.51
C SER A 37 -7.92 -0.34 7.57
N VAL A 38 -7.77 0.80 8.24
CA VAL A 38 -8.68 1.27 9.29
C VAL A 38 -9.33 2.57 8.82
N ASN A 39 -10.63 2.74 9.05
CA ASN A 39 -11.33 3.96 8.68
C ASN A 39 -10.95 5.14 9.59
N ALA A 40 -11.33 6.35 9.19
CA ALA A 40 -11.04 7.59 9.90
C ALA A 40 -11.50 7.60 11.37
N ALA A 41 -12.66 6.97 11.64
CA ALA A 41 -13.22 6.88 12.99
C ALA A 41 -12.50 5.85 13.88
N GLY A 42 -11.64 5.01 13.31
CA GLY A 42 -10.91 3.97 14.03
C GLY A 42 -11.79 2.80 14.48
N ASP A 43 -13.02 2.68 13.99
CA ASP A 43 -14.01 1.69 14.43
C ASP A 43 -14.23 0.56 13.42
N LEU A 44 -13.77 0.72 12.19
CA LEU A 44 -13.93 -0.25 11.11
C LEU A 44 -12.57 -0.61 10.50
N VAL A 45 -12.35 -1.92 10.31
CA VAL A 45 -11.12 -2.46 9.73
C VAL A 45 -11.47 -3.30 8.50
N ALA A 46 -10.89 -2.97 7.36
CA ALA A 46 -10.97 -3.75 6.14
C ALA A 46 -9.73 -4.64 6.03
N VAL A 47 -9.94 -5.92 5.72
CA VAL A 47 -8.88 -6.89 5.50
C VAL A 47 -9.12 -7.59 4.17
N THR A 48 -8.16 -7.48 3.25
CA THR A 48 -8.17 -8.24 2.00
C THR A 48 -7.57 -9.63 2.25
N HIS A 49 -8.02 -10.63 1.49
CA HIS A 49 -7.52 -12.00 1.64
C HIS A 49 -7.66 -12.80 0.35
N THR A 50 -6.93 -13.91 0.27
CA THR A 50 -7.08 -14.85 -0.83
C THR A 50 -8.37 -15.66 -0.66
N LEU A 51 -9.11 -15.87 -1.75
CA LEU A 51 -10.26 -16.78 -1.75
C LEU A 51 -9.80 -18.23 -1.70
N ALA A 52 -10.37 -19.02 -0.80
CA ALA A 52 -10.17 -20.47 -0.79
C ALA A 52 -11.13 -21.13 -1.77
N GLY A 53 -10.65 -21.60 -2.93
CA GLY A 53 -11.46 -22.42 -3.85
C GLY A 53 -12.59 -21.67 -4.57
N SER A 54 -13.42 -22.41 -5.30
CA SER A 54 -14.15 -22.00 -6.53
C SER A 54 -15.27 -20.94 -6.41
N GLY A 55 -14.94 -19.73 -5.94
CA GLY A 55 -15.54 -18.48 -6.39
C GLY A 55 -17.02 -18.27 -6.08
N VAL A 56 -17.32 -17.93 -4.82
CA VAL A 56 -18.62 -17.32 -4.43
C VAL A 56 -18.46 -16.25 -3.34
N GLU A 57 -17.33 -16.23 -2.61
CA GLU A 57 -17.03 -15.24 -1.57
C GLU A 57 -16.26 -14.04 -2.14
N THR A 58 -16.37 -12.87 -1.51
CA THR A 58 -15.58 -11.69 -1.88
C THR A 58 -14.24 -11.68 -1.15
N PRO A 59 -13.16 -11.18 -1.77
CA PRO A 59 -11.81 -11.19 -1.19
C PRO A 59 -11.61 -10.09 -0.13
N ILE A 60 -12.67 -9.69 0.58
CA ILE A 60 -12.63 -8.64 1.59
C ILE A 60 -13.53 -8.99 2.78
N ALA A 61 -12.99 -8.79 3.98
CA ALA A 61 -13.71 -8.88 5.23
C ALA A 61 -13.67 -7.53 5.96
N LEU A 62 -14.81 -7.13 6.51
CA LEU A 62 -14.93 -5.97 7.38
C LEU A 62 -15.04 -6.44 8.82
N TYR A 63 -14.22 -5.87 9.70
CA TYR A 63 -14.21 -6.13 11.13
C TYR A 63 -14.59 -4.85 11.87
N GLN A 64 -15.45 -4.98 12.87
CA GLN A 64 -15.62 -3.93 13.87
C GLN A 64 -14.40 -3.97 14.80
N PHE A 65 -13.84 -2.80 15.08
CA PHE A 65 -12.86 -2.60 16.13
C PHE A 65 -13.47 -1.82 17.28
N GLN A 66 -13.36 -2.35 18.49
CA GLN A 66 -13.84 -1.69 19.70
C GLN A 66 -13.04 -2.14 20.91
N GLN A 67 -12.50 -1.18 21.67
CA GLN A 67 -11.80 -1.44 22.94
C GLN A 67 -10.70 -2.52 22.83
N GLY A 68 -9.88 -2.43 21.77
CA GLY A 68 -8.77 -3.37 21.55
C GLY A 68 -9.20 -4.73 20.99
N LYS A 69 -10.49 -4.94 20.68
CA LYS A 69 -10.99 -6.20 20.13
C LYS A 69 -11.46 -6.07 18.70
N LEU A 70 -11.18 -7.10 17.90
CA LEU A 70 -11.71 -7.27 16.56
C LEU A 70 -12.87 -8.27 16.57
N SER A 71 -13.92 -7.97 15.83
CA SER A 71 -15.00 -8.92 15.55
C SER A 71 -15.43 -8.81 14.10
N LEU A 72 -15.52 -9.95 13.40
CA LEU A 72 -15.98 -9.99 12.02
C LEU A 72 -17.39 -9.39 11.95
N LEU A 73 -17.52 -8.31 11.18
CA LEU A 73 -18.79 -7.62 10.95
C LEU A 73 -19.50 -8.22 9.74
N SER A 74 -18.79 -8.34 8.61
CA SER A 74 -19.35 -8.90 7.37
C SER A 74 -18.27 -9.23 6.32
N THR A 75 -18.67 -9.98 5.30
CA THR A 75 -17.94 -10.15 4.03
C THR A 75 -18.84 -9.65 2.90
N PRO A 76 -18.95 -8.33 2.71
CA PRO A 76 -19.95 -7.76 1.80
C PRO A 76 -19.59 -8.04 0.34
N ALA A 77 -20.60 -8.14 -0.52
CA ALA A 77 -20.40 -8.20 -1.97
C ALA A 77 -19.78 -6.89 -2.46
N ILE A 78 -18.79 -6.97 -3.36
CA ILE A 78 -18.23 -5.81 -4.05
C ILE A 78 -19.03 -5.62 -5.36
N PRO A 79 -19.62 -4.44 -5.62
CA PRO A 79 -20.43 -4.22 -6.81
C PRO A 79 -19.70 -4.50 -8.13
N ASP A 80 -20.29 -5.37 -8.94
CA ASP A 80 -19.78 -5.88 -10.22
C ASP A 80 -18.36 -6.50 -10.15
N TRP A 81 -17.97 -7.04 -8.99
CA TRP A 81 -16.69 -7.73 -8.85
C TRP A 81 -16.69 -9.09 -9.55
N PRO A 82 -15.78 -9.34 -10.50
CA PRO A 82 -15.71 -10.62 -11.17
C PRO A 82 -15.22 -11.72 -10.21
N SER A 83 -15.93 -12.85 -10.20
CA SER A 83 -15.53 -14.01 -9.38
C SER A 83 -14.14 -14.51 -9.78
N GLY A 84 -13.29 -14.74 -8.78
CA GLY A 84 -11.91 -15.21 -8.97
C GLY A 84 -10.87 -14.12 -9.21
N ASN A 85 -11.26 -12.85 -9.37
CA ASN A 85 -10.30 -11.75 -9.44
C ASN A 85 -9.58 -11.54 -8.09
N LEU A 86 -8.29 -11.24 -8.18
CA LEU A 86 -7.43 -10.93 -7.04
C LEU A 86 -7.59 -9.46 -6.64
N LEU A 87 -8.11 -9.21 -5.45
CA LEU A 87 -8.10 -7.90 -4.80
C LEU A 87 -6.78 -7.74 -4.05
N MET A 88 -5.91 -6.87 -4.54
CA MET A 88 -4.58 -6.69 -3.94
C MET A 88 -4.56 -5.71 -2.78
N ASP A 89 -5.37 -4.66 -2.84
CA ASP A 89 -5.43 -3.66 -1.77
C ASP A 89 -6.85 -3.12 -1.59
N ALA A 90 -7.14 -2.72 -0.36
CA ALA A 90 -8.33 -2.01 0.06
C ALA A 90 -7.91 -0.92 1.05
N ALA A 91 -7.88 0.33 0.61
CA ALA A 91 -7.47 1.46 1.43
C ALA A 91 -8.67 2.32 1.81
N PHE A 92 -8.82 2.68 3.09
CA PHE A 92 -9.82 3.66 3.50
C PHE A 92 -9.41 5.09 3.13
N HIS A 93 -10.40 5.87 2.72
CA HIS A 93 -10.30 7.31 2.60
C HIS A 93 -10.03 7.95 3.99
N PRO A 94 -9.20 9.00 4.08
CA PRO A 94 -8.75 9.55 5.38
C PRO A 94 -9.87 10.17 6.22
N GLU A 95 -11.00 10.53 5.60
CA GLU A 95 -12.13 11.19 6.28
C GLU A 95 -13.50 10.51 6.08
N LEU A 96 -13.62 9.62 5.08
CA LEU A 96 -14.91 9.10 4.63
C LEU A 96 -14.90 7.59 4.75
N ASP A 97 -16.06 6.99 4.99
CA ASP A 97 -16.25 5.53 4.93
C ASP A 97 -16.29 5.06 3.45
N ILE A 98 -15.19 5.29 2.73
CA ILE A 98 -14.96 4.93 1.34
C ILE A 98 -13.69 4.09 1.27
N LEU A 99 -13.74 3.00 0.50
CA LEU A 99 -12.60 2.16 0.19
C LEU A 99 -12.18 2.35 -1.27
N ALA A 100 -10.88 2.48 -1.50
CA ALA A 100 -10.25 2.27 -2.80
C ALA A 100 -9.81 0.81 -2.93
N LEU A 101 -10.36 0.11 -3.91
CA LEU A 101 -10.12 -1.31 -4.18
C LEU A 101 -9.25 -1.46 -5.42
N THR A 102 -8.12 -2.17 -5.30
CA THR A 102 -7.18 -2.42 -6.40
C THR A 102 -7.33 -3.84 -6.92
N ASP A 103 -7.92 -3.98 -8.10
CA ASP A 103 -8.03 -5.26 -8.81
C ASP A 103 -6.77 -5.51 -9.65
N TYR A 104 -6.07 -6.60 -9.33
CA TYR A 104 -4.86 -7.01 -10.05
C TYR A 104 -5.17 -7.83 -11.29
N SER A 105 -6.19 -8.69 -11.21
CA SER A 105 -6.58 -9.58 -12.32
C SER A 105 -7.16 -8.78 -13.49
N GLN A 106 -7.90 -7.72 -13.18
CA GLN A 106 -8.33 -6.71 -14.14
C GLN A 106 -7.81 -5.36 -13.66
N PRO A 107 -6.64 -4.89 -14.13
CA PRO A 107 -5.99 -3.66 -13.65
C PRO A 107 -6.96 -2.48 -13.53
N ARG A 108 -7.51 -2.28 -12.34
CA ARG A 108 -8.63 -1.37 -12.11
C ARG A 108 -8.64 -0.87 -10.68
N LEU A 109 -8.97 0.41 -10.53
CA LEU A 109 -9.35 1.00 -9.25
C LEU A 109 -10.87 1.16 -9.20
N THR A 110 -11.49 0.66 -8.14
CA THR A 110 -12.91 0.88 -7.86
C THR A 110 -13.07 1.50 -6.48
N LEU A 111 -13.83 2.58 -6.41
CA LEU A 111 -14.17 3.22 -5.14
C LEU A 111 -15.54 2.71 -4.68
N VAL A 112 -15.66 2.35 -3.41
CA VAL A 112 -16.93 1.92 -2.81
C VAL A 112 -17.18 2.63 -1.49
N ARG A 113 -18.43 3.05 -1.25
CA ARG A 113 -18.91 3.50 0.05
C ARG A 113 -19.26 2.29 0.92
N VAL A 114 -18.89 2.33 2.19
CA VAL A 114 -19.35 1.38 3.19
C VAL A 114 -20.63 1.92 3.81
N ILE A 115 -21.74 1.23 3.57
CA ILE A 115 -23.06 1.61 4.07
C ILE A 115 -23.46 0.67 5.19
N ARG A 116 -23.63 1.20 6.41
CA ARG A 116 -24.12 0.47 7.59
C ARG A 116 -25.59 0.79 7.82
N GLN A 117 -26.47 -0.21 7.74
CA GLN A 117 -27.91 -0.09 8.00
C GLN A 117 -28.34 -1.13 9.03
N GLY A 118 -28.49 -0.72 10.29
CA GLY A 118 -28.74 -1.65 11.39
C GLY A 118 -27.59 -2.65 11.54
N SER A 119 -27.89 -3.94 11.41
CA SER A 119 -26.88 -5.01 11.44
C SER A 119 -26.27 -5.33 10.07
N GLU A 120 -26.78 -4.74 8.98
CA GLU A 120 -26.31 -5.02 7.63
C GLU A 120 -25.22 -4.03 7.23
N THR A 121 -24.19 -4.53 6.55
CA THR A 121 -23.14 -3.70 5.94
C THR A 121 -23.04 -4.05 4.46
N LYS A 122 -23.15 -3.03 3.60
CA LYS A 122 -23.09 -3.14 2.14
C LYS A 122 -21.98 -2.27 1.59
N LEU A 123 -21.49 -2.65 0.42
CA LEU A 123 -20.64 -1.80 -0.40
C LEU A 123 -21.46 -1.30 -1.58
N GLU A 124 -21.43 0.01 -1.80
CA GLU A 124 -22.05 0.66 -2.96
C GLU A 124 -20.97 1.37 -3.76
N ARG A 125 -21.00 1.27 -5.09
CA ARG A 125 -20.02 1.95 -5.93
C ARG A 125 -20.12 3.46 -5.73
N TRP A 126 -18.97 4.12 -5.61
CA TRP A 126 -18.86 5.57 -5.63
C TRP A 126 -18.19 5.98 -6.94
N GLY A 127 -18.98 6.51 -7.87
CA GLY A 127 -18.50 6.96 -9.17
C GLY A 127 -18.11 5.86 -10.16
N ASN A 128 -17.31 6.23 -11.17
CA ASN A 128 -16.79 5.30 -12.17
C ASN A 128 -15.64 4.42 -11.64
N SER A 129 -15.39 3.30 -12.30
CA SER A 129 -14.13 2.56 -12.14
C SER A 129 -13.09 3.04 -13.15
N LEU A 130 -11.82 2.96 -12.77
CA LEU A 130 -10.69 3.47 -13.56
C LEU A 130 -9.80 2.31 -14.00
N SER A 131 -9.49 2.22 -15.29
CA SER A 131 -8.45 1.29 -15.76
C SER A 131 -7.09 1.77 -15.28
N LEU A 132 -6.40 0.92 -14.52
CA LEU A 132 -5.03 1.12 -14.09
C LEU A 132 -4.05 0.51 -15.10
N GLU A 133 -2.78 0.80 -14.90
CA GLU A 133 -1.69 0.17 -15.64
C GLU A 133 -1.40 -1.23 -15.08
N THR A 134 -0.64 -2.04 -15.82
CA THR A 134 -0.52 -3.48 -15.57
C THR A 134 0.07 -3.83 -14.21
N ALA A 135 -0.50 -4.87 -13.58
CA ALA A 135 -0.11 -5.36 -12.26
C ALA A 135 -0.10 -4.25 -11.19
N PRO A 136 -1.25 -3.59 -10.94
CA PRO A 136 -1.36 -2.61 -9.88
C PRO A 136 -1.33 -3.31 -8.52
N TYR A 137 -0.71 -2.70 -7.52
CA TYR A 137 -0.47 -3.38 -6.24
C TYR A 137 -1.15 -2.68 -5.06
N THR A 138 -0.69 -1.48 -4.71
CA THR A 138 -1.20 -0.70 -3.56
C THR A 138 -1.86 0.59 -4.00
N ALA A 139 -2.86 1.01 -3.22
CA ALA A 139 -3.49 2.32 -3.32
C ALA A 139 -3.30 3.11 -2.02
N LYS A 140 -3.05 4.41 -2.11
CA LYS A 140 -2.95 5.31 -0.95
C LYS A 140 -3.60 6.65 -1.23
N PHE A 141 -4.46 7.11 -0.33
CA PHE A 141 -5.04 8.44 -0.42
C PHE A 141 -4.02 9.51 -0.06
N THR A 142 -4.15 10.69 -0.66
CA THR A 142 -3.55 11.91 -0.10
C THR A 142 -4.22 12.25 1.23
N PRO A 143 -3.54 12.94 2.16
CA PRO A 143 -4.11 13.28 3.48
C PRO A 143 -5.41 14.08 3.41
N ASP A 144 -5.58 14.89 2.36
CA ASP A 144 -6.80 15.67 2.11
C ASP A 144 -7.92 14.86 1.41
N GLY A 145 -7.67 13.58 1.12
CA GLY A 145 -8.63 12.68 0.48
C GLY A 145 -8.94 12.96 -0.99
N ARG A 146 -8.40 14.04 -1.59
CA ARG A 146 -8.77 14.46 -2.95
C ARG A 146 -8.16 13.61 -4.04
N TYR A 147 -7.09 12.87 -3.73
CA TYR A 147 -6.42 11.99 -4.68
C TYR A 147 -6.18 10.60 -4.10
N VAL A 148 -6.14 9.60 -4.98
CA VAL A 148 -5.60 8.28 -4.70
C VAL A 148 -4.38 8.08 -5.59
N LEU A 149 -3.28 7.65 -5.00
CA LEU A 149 -2.09 7.20 -5.73
C LEU A 149 -2.11 5.68 -5.82
N SER A 150 -1.79 5.14 -6.99
CA SER A 150 -1.63 3.69 -7.20
C SER A 150 -0.37 3.41 -7.99
N ASN A 151 0.36 2.38 -7.61
CA ASN A 151 1.50 1.90 -8.39
C ASN A 151 1.08 0.91 -9.47
N ALA A 152 1.97 0.69 -10.44
CA ALA A 152 1.89 -0.38 -11.42
C ALA A 152 3.27 -1.03 -11.59
N MET A 153 3.33 -2.34 -11.36
CA MET A 153 4.57 -3.11 -11.36
C MET A 153 5.06 -3.50 -12.74
N TYR A 154 4.13 -3.61 -13.70
CA TYR A 154 4.36 -4.21 -15.02
C TYR A 154 5.01 -5.60 -14.93
N VAL A 155 4.48 -6.46 -14.06
CA VAL A 155 4.91 -7.86 -13.93
C VAL A 155 3.86 -8.77 -14.53
N GLY A 156 4.30 -9.78 -15.28
CA GLY A 156 3.45 -10.82 -15.85
C GLY A 156 4.28 -11.80 -16.67
N PRO A 157 3.69 -12.95 -17.08
CA PRO A 157 4.40 -14.00 -17.81
C PRO A 157 5.12 -13.51 -19.07
N ASP A 158 4.57 -12.50 -19.74
CA ASP A 158 5.06 -11.96 -21.01
C ASP A 158 5.58 -10.52 -20.91
N ILE A 159 5.86 -10.04 -19.69
CA ILE A 159 6.32 -8.65 -19.49
C ILE A 159 7.75 -8.67 -18.96
N GLU A 160 8.66 -8.04 -19.70
CA GLU A 160 10.05 -7.84 -19.29
C GLU A 160 10.17 -6.74 -18.23
N ALA A 161 9.39 -6.80 -17.13
CA ALA A 161 9.31 -5.87 -16.00
C ALA A 161 10.09 -4.55 -16.20
N PRO A 162 9.56 -3.62 -17.01
CA PRO A 162 10.15 -2.32 -17.22
C PRO A 162 10.12 -1.50 -15.92
N ARG A 163 10.57 -0.24 -16.00
CA ARG A 163 10.32 0.73 -14.94
C ARG A 163 8.81 0.85 -14.73
N GLY A 164 8.41 0.89 -13.46
CA GLY A 164 7.01 1.04 -13.08
C GLY A 164 6.55 2.49 -13.09
N THR A 165 5.28 2.68 -12.74
CA THR A 165 4.67 4.01 -12.64
C THR A 165 3.89 4.16 -11.34
N ILE A 166 3.74 5.41 -10.90
CA ILE A 166 2.71 5.82 -9.96
C ILE A 166 1.70 6.68 -10.72
N SER A 167 0.43 6.30 -10.67
CA SER A 167 -0.70 7.09 -11.18
C SER A 167 -1.33 7.90 -10.05
N SER A 168 -1.65 9.16 -10.31
CA SER A 168 -2.47 10.01 -9.45
C SER A 168 -3.87 10.14 -10.01
N ILE A 169 -4.85 9.78 -9.19
CA ILE A 169 -6.27 9.77 -9.51
C ILE A 169 -6.96 10.86 -8.72
N ARG A 170 -7.53 11.85 -9.40
CA ARG A 170 -8.36 12.87 -8.79
C ARG A 170 -9.77 12.32 -8.55
N LEU A 171 -10.23 12.42 -7.31
CA LEU A 171 -11.60 12.07 -6.94
C LEU A 171 -12.54 13.22 -7.26
N GLU A 172 -13.80 12.89 -7.60
CA GLU A 172 -14.83 13.87 -7.99
C GLU A 172 -14.32 14.94 -8.97
N ALA A 173 -13.52 14.53 -9.96
CA ALA A 173 -12.91 15.43 -10.95
C ALA A 173 -13.99 16.13 -11.81
N SER A 174 -15.10 15.45 -12.02
CA SER A 174 -16.34 15.99 -12.60
C SER A 174 -17.54 15.23 -12.04
N GLN A 175 -18.74 15.54 -12.52
CA GLN A 175 -19.97 14.86 -12.16
C GLN A 175 -20.65 14.32 -13.42
N GLU A 176 -21.14 13.10 -13.34
CA GLU A 176 -21.95 12.47 -14.39
C GLU A 176 -23.36 13.06 -14.43
N GLN A 177 -24.09 12.82 -15.54
CA GLN A 177 -25.47 13.31 -15.70
C GLN A 177 -26.44 12.80 -14.61
N ASN A 178 -26.18 11.60 -14.07
CA ASN A 178 -26.99 11.00 -13.01
C ASN A 178 -26.65 11.54 -11.61
N GLY A 179 -25.66 12.44 -11.50
CA GLY A 179 -25.23 13.03 -10.25
C GLY A 179 -24.08 12.29 -9.56
N ASP A 180 -23.65 11.13 -10.06
CA ASP A 180 -22.50 10.41 -9.50
C ASP A 180 -21.19 11.15 -9.80
N PRO A 181 -20.18 11.05 -8.90
CA PRO A 181 -18.89 11.62 -9.19
C PRO A 181 -18.18 10.85 -10.31
N HIS A 182 -17.41 11.57 -11.10
CA HIS A 182 -16.48 10.99 -12.06
C HIS A 182 -15.05 11.27 -11.61
N HIS A 183 -14.30 10.21 -11.35
CA HIS A 183 -12.89 10.19 -11.02
C HIS A 183 -12.05 10.15 -12.29
N SER A 184 -10.85 10.74 -12.25
CA SER A 184 -9.97 10.83 -13.42
C SER A 184 -8.50 10.63 -13.04
N ILE A 185 -7.76 9.88 -13.84
CA ILE A 185 -6.28 9.86 -13.76
C ILE A 185 -5.79 11.22 -14.27
N VAL A 186 -5.10 11.98 -13.42
CA VAL A 186 -4.63 13.34 -13.72
C VAL A 186 -3.11 13.43 -13.92
N SER A 187 -2.36 12.45 -13.43
CA SER A 187 -0.90 12.43 -13.58
C SER A 187 -0.35 11.00 -13.50
N ARG A 188 0.82 10.81 -14.09
CA ARG A 188 1.64 9.60 -14.01
C ARG A 188 3.10 10.00 -13.91
N ALA A 189 3.86 9.24 -13.12
CA ALA A 189 5.29 9.42 -12.98
C ALA A 189 6.03 8.07 -13.00
N GLU A 190 7.13 8.00 -13.73
CA GLU A 190 7.99 6.81 -13.82
C GLU A 190 8.82 6.65 -12.53
N VAL A 191 8.93 5.42 -12.04
CA VAL A 191 9.67 5.06 -10.80
C VAL A 191 10.66 3.93 -11.07
N GLY A 192 11.15 3.21 -10.05
CA GLY A 192 12.04 2.06 -10.23
C GLY A 192 11.31 0.85 -10.82
N VAL A 193 11.99 -0.29 -10.91
CA VAL A 193 11.42 -1.53 -11.46
C VAL A 193 10.62 -2.26 -10.39
N MET A 194 9.39 -2.69 -10.74
CA MET A 194 8.47 -3.41 -9.84
C MET A 194 8.18 -2.62 -8.55
N PRO A 195 7.61 -1.39 -8.62
CA PRO A 195 7.16 -0.67 -7.43
C PRO A 195 6.04 -1.42 -6.71
N GLU A 196 6.18 -1.67 -5.41
CA GLU A 196 5.23 -2.45 -4.63
C GLU A 196 4.70 -1.67 -3.41
N GLY A 197 5.61 -1.27 -2.52
CA GLY A 197 5.30 -0.40 -1.40
C GLY A 197 4.98 1.01 -1.86
N LEU A 198 3.99 1.66 -1.25
CA LEU A 198 3.63 3.06 -1.53
C LEU A 198 3.19 3.77 -0.25
N ALA A 199 3.70 4.98 -0.04
CA ALA A 199 3.29 5.86 1.04
C ALA A 199 3.15 7.30 0.55
N VAL A 200 2.21 8.02 1.16
CA VAL A 200 2.06 9.47 1.01
C VAL A 200 2.37 10.13 2.35
N SER A 201 3.12 11.21 2.30
CA SER A 201 3.51 12.00 3.48
C SER A 201 2.30 12.69 4.15
N PRO A 202 2.31 12.88 5.48
CA PRO A 202 1.22 13.57 6.21
C PRO A 202 0.90 15.00 5.74
N ASP A 203 1.90 15.74 5.25
CA ASP A 203 1.72 17.07 4.65
C ASP A 203 1.25 17.03 3.19
N GLY A 204 1.17 15.84 2.59
CA GLY A 204 0.66 15.61 1.25
C GLY A 204 1.58 16.07 0.13
N LEU A 205 2.84 16.46 0.42
CA LEU A 205 3.77 17.02 -0.55
C LEU A 205 4.69 15.97 -1.20
N TRP A 206 4.80 14.81 -0.56
CA TRP A 206 5.68 13.71 -0.98
C TRP A 206 4.94 12.39 -1.08
N ALA A 207 5.37 11.58 -2.04
CA ALA A 207 5.09 10.15 -2.06
C ALA A 207 6.42 9.38 -2.22
N VAL A 208 6.50 8.20 -1.62
CA VAL A 208 7.63 7.28 -1.79
C VAL A 208 7.09 5.92 -2.17
N THR A 209 7.76 5.28 -3.12
CA THR A 209 7.51 3.88 -3.45
C THR A 209 8.78 3.04 -3.31
N ALA A 210 8.63 1.83 -2.77
CA ALA A 210 9.68 0.83 -2.74
C ALA A 210 9.61 -0.02 -4.02
N ASN A 211 10.76 -0.13 -4.70
CA ASN A 211 10.90 -0.85 -5.94
C ASN A 211 11.76 -2.09 -5.68
N LEU A 212 11.26 -3.25 -6.11
CA LEU A 212 11.96 -4.50 -5.86
C LEU A 212 13.23 -4.64 -6.69
N GLU A 213 13.32 -4.00 -7.86
CA GLU A 213 14.48 -4.08 -8.77
C GLU A 213 14.89 -5.53 -9.09
N ARG A 214 13.90 -6.43 -9.17
CA ARG A 214 14.09 -7.88 -9.36
C ARG A 214 14.98 -8.51 -8.29
N SER A 215 14.84 -8.08 -7.03
CA SER A 215 15.58 -8.67 -5.91
C SER A 215 15.05 -10.04 -5.45
N THR A 216 13.87 -10.47 -5.92
CA THR A 216 13.16 -11.69 -5.50
C THR A 216 13.43 -13.01 -6.24
N PRO A 217 13.96 -13.05 -7.49
CA PRO A 217 14.31 -14.30 -8.12
C PRO A 217 15.33 -15.13 -7.31
N ALA A 218 15.60 -16.35 -7.77
CA ALA A 218 16.70 -17.14 -7.20
C ALA A 218 18.04 -16.47 -7.51
N LEU A 219 19.01 -16.55 -6.58
CA LEU A 219 20.32 -15.88 -6.72
C LEU A 219 21.12 -16.31 -7.96
N ASP A 220 20.85 -17.49 -8.50
CA ASP A 220 21.44 -18.04 -9.72
C ASP A 220 20.63 -17.73 -11.00
N SER A 221 19.51 -17.04 -10.88
CA SER A 221 18.67 -16.63 -12.00
C SER A 221 19.33 -15.51 -12.81
N PRO A 222 19.31 -15.56 -14.15
CA PRO A 222 19.83 -14.48 -14.99
C PRO A 222 19.01 -13.18 -14.88
N SER A 223 17.79 -13.25 -14.32
CA SER A 223 16.93 -12.09 -14.09
C SER A 223 17.09 -11.47 -12.70
N GLN A 224 17.99 -12.00 -11.87
CA GLN A 224 18.26 -11.51 -10.52
C GLN A 224 18.90 -10.11 -10.54
N GLY A 225 18.26 -9.15 -9.89
CA GLY A 225 18.87 -7.88 -9.48
C GLY A 225 19.65 -8.04 -8.17
N PHE A 226 20.62 -7.18 -7.91
CA PHE A 226 21.48 -7.23 -6.70
C PHE A 226 21.39 -5.97 -5.85
N PHE A 227 20.26 -5.27 -5.97
CA PHE A 227 19.92 -4.11 -5.17
C PHE A 227 18.40 -3.96 -5.18
N SER A 228 17.90 -3.07 -4.33
CA SER A 228 16.55 -2.54 -4.44
C SER A 228 16.60 -1.02 -4.48
N SER A 229 15.47 -0.34 -4.68
CA SER A 229 15.48 1.12 -4.72
C SER A 229 14.24 1.74 -4.09
N LEU A 230 14.35 3.00 -3.67
CA LEU A 230 13.20 3.83 -3.33
C LEU A 230 13.09 4.97 -4.34
N SER A 231 11.88 5.23 -4.85
CA SER A 231 11.62 6.43 -5.66
C SER A 231 10.89 7.47 -4.82
N LEU A 232 11.43 8.69 -4.78
CA LEU A 232 10.79 9.85 -4.16
C LEU A 232 10.08 10.68 -5.25
N LEU A 233 8.83 11.04 -4.99
CA LEU A 233 8.01 11.86 -5.86
C LEU A 233 7.52 13.09 -5.10
N ARG A 234 7.46 14.23 -5.80
CA ARG A 234 6.65 15.38 -5.38
C ARG A 234 5.20 15.13 -5.78
N VAL A 235 4.31 15.50 -4.88
CA VAL A 235 2.86 15.57 -5.11
C VAL A 235 2.48 17.06 -5.06
N GLU A 236 1.88 17.58 -6.12
CA GLU A 236 1.31 18.92 -6.14
C GLU A 236 -0.14 18.85 -5.61
N PRO A 237 -0.43 19.28 -4.37
CA PRO A 237 -1.75 19.09 -3.79
C PRO A 237 -2.85 19.86 -4.53
N ALA A 238 -2.51 20.93 -5.24
CA ALA A 238 -3.51 21.73 -5.93
C ALA A 238 -4.17 20.99 -7.10
N ASN A 239 -3.43 20.11 -7.79
CA ASN A 239 -3.90 19.47 -9.02
C ASN A 239 -3.57 17.97 -9.12
N GLY A 240 -2.84 17.40 -8.16
CA GLY A 240 -2.45 15.99 -8.11
C GLY A 240 -1.32 15.62 -9.05
N THR A 241 -0.59 16.59 -9.60
CA THR A 241 0.55 16.33 -10.48
C THR A 241 1.67 15.63 -9.70
N LEU A 242 2.23 14.59 -10.30
CA LEU A 242 3.37 13.86 -9.79
C LEU A 242 4.62 14.24 -10.56
N SER A 243 5.74 14.38 -9.86
CA SER A 243 7.05 14.45 -10.50
C SER A 243 8.08 13.66 -9.70
N THR A 244 8.78 12.76 -10.38
CA THR A 244 9.84 11.96 -9.77
C THR A 244 11.03 12.86 -9.46
N VAL A 245 11.43 12.93 -8.18
CA VAL A 245 12.66 13.61 -7.74
C VAL A 245 13.87 12.76 -8.08
N GLY A 246 13.77 11.46 -7.81
CA GLY A 246 14.82 10.49 -8.09
C GLY A 246 14.46 9.08 -7.67
N THR A 247 15.25 8.12 -8.15
CA THR A 247 15.24 6.72 -7.72
C THR A 247 16.59 6.40 -7.11
N TYR A 248 16.58 5.91 -5.88
CA TYR A 248 17.76 5.79 -5.03
C TYR A 248 17.98 4.32 -4.69
N ALA A 249 19.02 3.73 -5.29
CA ALA A 249 19.38 2.34 -5.05
C ALA A 249 19.98 2.14 -3.66
N PHE A 250 19.72 0.98 -3.06
CA PHE A 250 20.33 0.55 -1.81
C PHE A 250 20.50 -0.97 -1.78
N ASP A 251 21.40 -1.44 -0.93
CA ASP A 251 21.59 -2.86 -0.66
C ASP A 251 20.42 -3.36 0.22
N GLY A 252 19.68 -4.32 -0.31
CA GLY A 252 18.49 -4.88 0.31
C GLY A 252 17.70 -5.75 -0.65
N ILE A 253 17.06 -6.78 -0.10
CA ILE A 253 16.18 -7.71 -0.82
C ILE A 253 14.73 -7.40 -0.45
N LEU A 254 13.85 -7.37 -1.47
CA LEU A 254 12.40 -7.32 -1.35
C LEU A 254 11.88 -6.25 -0.35
N PRO A 255 12.09 -4.95 -0.62
CA PRO A 255 11.47 -3.91 0.19
C PRO A 255 10.01 -3.69 -0.22
N GLU A 256 9.09 -3.88 0.71
CA GLU A 256 7.64 -3.77 0.46
C GLU A 256 6.97 -2.74 1.36
N GLY A 257 7.41 -2.62 2.62
CA GLY A 257 6.87 -1.66 3.55
C GLY A 257 7.58 -0.32 3.42
N VAL A 258 6.82 0.76 3.24
CA VAL A 258 7.30 2.14 3.36
C VAL A 258 6.30 2.98 4.13
N VAL A 259 6.79 3.82 5.04
CA VAL A 259 5.97 4.81 5.77
C VAL A 259 6.75 6.08 6.00
N PHE A 260 6.07 7.22 5.92
CA PHE A 260 6.60 8.49 6.43
C PHE A 260 6.55 8.52 7.94
N ASP A 261 7.36 9.37 8.56
CA ASP A 261 7.17 9.85 9.93
C ASP A 261 6.13 11.00 9.99
N SER A 262 5.68 11.38 11.19
CA SER A 262 4.66 12.42 11.35
C SER A 262 5.13 13.81 10.93
N SER A 263 6.44 14.03 10.81
CA SER A 263 7.00 15.30 10.33
C SER A 263 7.10 15.39 8.81
N SER A 264 6.78 14.33 8.06
CA SER A 264 6.99 14.23 6.61
C SER A 264 8.47 14.30 6.17
N ARG A 265 9.44 14.17 7.09
CA ARG A 265 10.87 14.36 6.78
C ARG A 265 11.66 13.07 6.75
N PHE A 266 11.15 12.03 7.37
CA PHE A 266 11.77 10.73 7.44
C PHE A 266 10.85 9.68 6.83
N VAL A 267 11.47 8.66 6.27
CA VAL A 267 10.79 7.49 5.72
C VAL A 267 11.45 6.25 6.31
N ALA A 268 10.66 5.33 6.84
CA ALA A 268 11.11 4.00 7.19
C ALA A 268 10.75 3.05 6.05
N SER A 269 11.70 2.19 5.65
CA SER A 269 11.48 1.15 4.65
C SER A 269 11.85 -0.21 5.22
N THR A 270 11.01 -1.22 5.02
CA THR A 270 11.36 -2.60 5.35
C THR A 270 12.29 -3.17 4.29
N THR A 271 13.20 -4.03 4.72
CA THR A 271 14.08 -4.82 3.86
C THR A 271 13.97 -6.26 4.33
N PHE A 272 13.49 -7.15 3.46
CA PHE A 272 13.17 -8.53 3.80
C PHE A 272 14.39 -9.31 4.28
N ASP A 273 15.51 -9.14 3.57
CA ASP A 273 16.80 -9.80 3.80
C ASP A 273 17.93 -8.98 3.15
N GLN A 274 19.18 -9.38 3.35
CA GLN A 274 20.37 -8.69 2.84
C GLN A 274 21.16 -9.58 1.86
N TYR A 275 21.83 -8.98 0.87
CA TYR A 275 22.77 -9.72 0.02
C TYR A 275 24.08 -10.05 0.76
N ASP A 276 24.48 -9.22 1.72
CA ASP A 276 25.64 -9.49 2.58
C ASP A 276 25.32 -10.57 3.61
N GLY A 277 25.74 -11.81 3.32
CA GLY A 277 25.54 -12.96 4.22
C GLY A 277 26.20 -12.84 5.60
N ARG A 278 26.94 -11.75 5.89
CA ARG A 278 27.43 -11.42 7.24
C ARG A 278 26.39 -10.72 8.10
N ILE A 279 25.33 -10.16 7.49
CA ILE A 279 24.23 -9.47 8.15
C ILE A 279 23.01 -10.40 8.10
N PRO A 280 22.71 -11.15 9.19
CA PRO A 280 21.58 -12.06 9.18
C PRO A 280 20.26 -11.30 9.35
N GLY A 281 19.25 -11.66 8.55
CA GLY A 281 17.88 -11.18 8.72
C GLY A 281 17.57 -9.91 7.94
N GLY A 282 16.38 -9.36 8.21
CA GLY A 282 15.90 -8.14 7.57
C GLY A 282 16.30 -6.88 8.35
N SER A 283 15.89 -5.73 7.84
CA SER A 283 16.04 -4.45 8.53
C SER A 283 14.86 -3.50 8.31
N ILE A 284 14.77 -2.50 9.17
CA ILE A 284 13.99 -1.28 8.93
C ILE A 284 15.00 -0.15 8.73
N ASP A 285 15.09 0.33 7.50
CA ASP A 285 16.06 1.34 7.09
C ASP A 285 15.43 2.74 7.11
N ILE A 286 16.13 3.70 7.72
CA ILE A 286 15.63 5.06 7.85
C ILE A 286 16.25 5.96 6.79
N TRP A 287 15.40 6.66 6.07
CA TRP A 287 15.73 7.63 5.03
C TRP A 287 15.27 9.02 5.45
N ARG A 288 15.95 10.05 4.95
CA ARG A 288 15.64 11.45 5.20
C ARG A 288 15.47 12.22 3.91
N ILE A 289 14.39 13.00 3.84
CA ILE A 289 14.22 14.04 2.84
C ILE A 289 14.91 15.30 3.34
N SER A 290 15.95 15.72 2.64
CA SER A 290 16.68 16.96 2.88
C SER A 290 16.43 17.93 1.72
N GLY A 291 16.20 19.20 2.03
CA GLY A 291 16.17 20.27 1.03
C GLY A 291 17.46 21.07 1.13
N ASP A 292 17.90 21.64 0.01
CA ASP A 292 18.91 22.70 0.04
C ASP A 292 18.23 24.01 0.46
N HIS A 293 18.74 24.65 1.52
CA HIS A 293 18.22 25.94 1.97
C HIS A 293 18.45 27.06 0.94
N ALA A 294 19.46 26.93 0.08
CA ALA A 294 19.78 27.89 -0.97
C ALA A 294 19.01 27.61 -2.27
N ASP A 295 18.54 26.38 -2.48
CA ASP A 295 17.73 25.97 -3.63
C ASP A 295 16.61 25.01 -3.20
N PRO A 296 15.40 25.50 -2.92
CA PRO A 296 14.25 24.68 -2.52
C PRO A 296 13.85 23.63 -3.57
N THR A 297 14.31 23.78 -4.81
CA THR A 297 14.07 22.80 -5.88
C THR A 297 15.03 21.62 -5.81
N ARG A 298 16.16 21.76 -5.10
CA ARG A 298 17.11 20.70 -4.84
C ARG A 298 16.70 19.93 -3.59
N VAL A 299 16.22 18.71 -3.83
CA VAL A 299 15.79 17.78 -2.80
C VAL A 299 16.68 16.55 -2.88
N GLU A 300 17.23 16.17 -1.74
CA GLU A 300 18.04 14.99 -1.55
C GLU A 300 17.25 13.98 -0.71
N PHE A 301 17.22 12.74 -1.16
CA PHE A 301 16.65 11.63 -0.41
C PHE A 301 17.77 10.67 -0.05
N VAL A 302 18.09 10.59 1.23
CA VAL A 302 19.33 9.98 1.69
C VAL A 302 19.04 8.91 2.73
N LYS A 303 19.54 7.69 2.48
CA LYS A 303 19.58 6.63 3.48
C LYS A 303 20.48 7.10 4.62
N THR A 304 19.95 7.13 5.82
CA THR A 304 20.72 7.49 7.01
C THR A 304 21.60 6.32 7.45
N SER A 305 22.47 6.54 8.43
CA SER A 305 23.21 5.44 9.08
C SER A 305 22.34 4.61 10.04
N VAL A 306 21.08 4.99 10.26
CA VAL A 306 20.16 4.29 11.16
C VAL A 306 19.46 3.18 10.40
N SER A 307 19.64 1.96 10.89
CA SER A 307 18.96 0.76 10.45
C SER A 307 18.65 -0.10 11.68
N VAL A 308 17.42 -0.54 11.81
CA VAL A 308 16.97 -1.39 12.93
C VAL A 308 16.95 -2.84 12.44
N PRO A 309 17.81 -3.73 12.95
CA PRO A 309 17.80 -5.13 12.54
C PRO A 309 16.53 -5.82 13.02
N VAL A 310 15.95 -6.65 12.15
CA VAL A 310 14.76 -7.46 12.47
C VAL A 310 14.96 -8.89 11.93
N VAL A 311 14.05 -9.80 12.30
CA VAL A 311 14.04 -11.13 11.68
C VAL A 311 13.84 -11.01 10.17
N ARG A 312 14.28 -12.01 9.41
CA ARG A 312 13.94 -12.09 7.99
C ARG A 312 12.41 -12.08 7.81
N GLY A 313 11.92 -11.32 6.82
CA GLY A 313 10.49 -11.27 6.53
C GLY A 313 9.68 -10.00 6.89
N PRO A 314 10.23 -8.82 7.20
CA PRO A 314 9.41 -7.64 7.40
C PRO A 314 8.79 -7.19 6.06
N HIS A 315 7.50 -7.47 5.86
CA HIS A 315 6.77 -7.07 4.65
C HIS A 315 6.00 -5.75 4.83
N VAL A 316 5.39 -5.54 6.00
CA VAL A 316 4.52 -4.39 6.27
C VAL A 316 5.04 -3.61 7.46
N ILE A 317 4.98 -2.27 7.35
CA ILE A 317 5.24 -1.33 8.43
C ILE A 317 4.12 -0.28 8.43
N ALA A 318 3.70 0.15 9.61
CA ALA A 318 2.70 1.18 9.82
C ALA A 318 3.19 2.13 10.93
N MET A 319 2.88 3.42 10.81
CA MET A 319 3.04 4.35 11.93
C MET A 319 1.75 4.35 12.74
N VAL A 320 1.89 4.33 14.06
CA VAL A 320 0.79 4.62 14.99
C VAL A 320 1.09 5.95 15.65
N GLY A 321 0.17 6.90 15.53
CA GLY A 321 0.22 8.24 16.12
C GLY A 321 -0.65 8.35 17.35
#